data_AF-A0A3M8LA17-F1
#
_entry.id   AF-A0A3M8LA17-F1
#
_cell.length_a   1.000
_cell.length_b   1.000
_cell.length_c   1.000
_cell.angle_alpha   90.00
_cell.angle_beta   90.00
_cell.angle_gamma   90.00
#
_symmetry.space_group_name_H-M   'P 1'
#
loop_
_entity.id
_entity.type
_entity.pdbx_description
1 polymer ?
#
loop_
_entity_poly.entity_id
_entity_poly.type
_entity_poly.pdbx_seq_one_letter_code
_entity_poly.pdbx_strand_id
1 'polypeptide(L)'
;MGSTMTPFLSEPARAALDRLAELDTAQPAADPLERVRGIRSLIAELERDPATLQAVRDATAAGESWDAVAEAAGIKPAAAKWRWQGTDAEIIARLEAGRKRSARPSSRPTDLPGHSVAEAAEKLGVSAQAVYLQVSRGKLRAETVQLPDGRKYKRVFLDDAAQPGEEPAGQ
;
A
#
# COMPACT_ATOMS: atom_id res chain seq x y z
N MET A 1 -21.26 29.37 34.85
CA MET A 1 -20.54 29.57 33.58
C MET A 1 -20.17 28.19 33.07
N GLY A 2 -20.83 27.70 32.02
CA GLY A 2 -20.55 26.37 31.48
C GLY A 2 -19.27 26.42 30.66
N SER A 3 -18.26 25.64 31.05
CA SER A 3 -17.08 25.42 30.21
C SER A 3 -17.55 24.76 28.92
N THR A 4 -17.51 25.49 27.81
CA THR A 4 -17.66 24.90 26.49
C THR A 4 -16.46 23.98 26.29
N MET A 5 -16.68 22.67 26.46
CA MET A 5 -15.66 21.65 26.27
C MET A 5 -15.20 21.73 24.81
N THR A 6 -13.96 22.13 24.58
CA THR A 6 -13.42 22.22 23.23
C THR A 6 -13.37 20.80 22.65
N PRO A 7 -14.05 20.53 21.52
CA PRO A 7 -14.04 19.21 20.92
C PRO A 7 -12.63 18.82 20.48
N PHE A 8 -12.23 17.57 20.75
CA PHE A 8 -10.88 17.10 20.45
C PHE A 8 -10.63 16.90 18.95
N LEU A 9 -11.62 16.41 18.20
CA LEU A 9 -11.52 16.20 16.75
C LEU A 9 -11.41 17.52 16.01
N SER A 10 -10.66 17.53 14.92
CA SER A 10 -10.65 18.64 13.95
C SER A 10 -12.01 18.85 13.30
N GLU A 11 -12.24 20.05 12.77
CA GLU A 11 -13.48 20.38 12.05
C GLU A 11 -13.77 19.43 10.86
N PRO A 12 -12.80 19.08 10.00
CA PRO A 12 -13.02 18.10 8.93
C PRO A 12 -13.46 16.72 9.42
N ALA A 13 -12.83 16.19 10.48
CA ALA A 13 -13.19 14.89 11.04
C ALA A 13 -14.57 14.90 11.70
N ARG A 14 -14.93 15.98 12.41
CA ARG A 14 -16.29 16.14 12.94
C ARG A 14 -17.33 16.20 11.83
N ALA A 15 -17.09 17.02 10.80
CA ALA A 15 -18.00 17.09 9.67
C ALA A 15 -18.15 15.74 8.94
N ALA A 16 -17.07 14.94 8.85
CA ALA A 16 -17.15 13.60 8.29
C ALA A 16 -17.92 12.62 9.19
N LEU A 17 -17.78 12.74 10.52
CA LEU A 17 -18.52 11.96 11.50
C LEU A 17 -20.01 12.29 11.44
N ASP A 18 -20.37 13.57 11.44
CA ASP A 18 -21.74 14.05 11.36
C ASP A 18 -22.42 13.55 10.09
N ARG A 19 -21.75 13.69 8.93
CA ARG A 19 -22.26 13.15 7.65
C ARG A 19 -22.49 11.64 7.69
N LEU A 20 -21.60 10.87 8.32
CA LEU A 20 -21.79 9.42 8.43
C LEU A 20 -22.96 9.07 9.36
N ALA A 21 -23.14 9.81 10.46
CA ALA A 21 -24.28 9.64 11.37
C ALA A 21 -25.62 10.00 10.70
N GLU A 22 -25.64 11.04 9.86
CA GLU A 22 -26.80 11.37 9.03
C GLU A 22 -27.12 10.23 8.04
N LEU A 23 -26.10 9.66 7.37
CA LEU A 23 -26.29 8.52 6.46
C LEU A 23 -26.79 7.25 7.16
N ASP A 24 -26.34 7.00 8.39
CA ASP A 24 -26.76 5.85 9.20
C ASP A 24 -28.24 5.91 9.62
N THR A 25 -28.76 7.13 9.81
CA THR A 25 -30.13 7.38 10.27
C THR A 25 -31.10 7.82 9.16
N ALA A 26 -30.61 7.95 7.92
CA ALA A 26 -31.40 8.38 6.78
C ALA A 26 -32.58 7.44 6.46
N GLN A 27 -33.73 8.04 6.11
CA GLN A 27 -34.90 7.31 5.63
C GLN A 27 -35.47 7.94 4.35
N PRO A 28 -35.60 7.19 3.22
CA PRO A 28 -35.23 5.78 3.05
C PRO A 28 -33.73 5.53 3.25
N ALA A 29 -33.37 4.31 3.63
CA ALA A 29 -31.98 3.94 3.90
C ALA A 29 -31.05 4.30 2.74
N ALA A 30 -29.88 4.86 3.05
CA ALA A 30 -28.90 5.29 2.06
C ALA A 30 -28.45 4.16 1.12
N ASP A 31 -28.05 4.51 -0.09
CA ASP A 31 -27.52 3.57 -1.08
C ASP A 31 -26.30 2.81 -0.53
N PRO A 32 -26.16 1.48 -0.75
CA PRO A 32 -25.03 0.72 -0.22
C PRO A 32 -23.64 1.27 -0.58
N LEU A 33 -23.45 1.83 -1.79
CA LEU A 33 -22.17 2.43 -2.16
C LEU A 33 -21.95 3.77 -1.45
N GLU A 34 -23.01 4.54 -1.19
CA GLU A 34 -22.93 5.76 -0.39
C GLU A 34 -22.48 5.47 1.04
N ARG A 35 -22.98 4.38 1.66
CA ARG A 35 -22.51 3.93 2.98
C ARG A 35 -21.01 3.63 2.97
N VAL A 36 -20.53 2.88 1.97
CA VAL A 36 -19.09 2.59 1.83
C VAL A 36 -18.27 3.87 1.67
N ARG A 37 -18.73 4.82 0.85
CA ARG A 37 -18.04 6.11 0.66
C ARG A 37 -18.01 6.92 1.96
N GLY A 38 -19.11 6.98 2.70
CA GLY A 38 -19.18 7.68 3.99
C GLY A 38 -18.19 7.11 5.01
N ILE A 39 -18.18 5.78 5.18
CA ILE A 39 -17.24 5.10 6.09
C ILE A 39 -15.79 5.37 5.69
N ARG A 40 -15.45 5.22 4.40
CA ARG A 40 -14.08 5.45 3.92
C ARG A 40 -13.65 6.91 4.06
N SER A 41 -14.58 7.85 3.90
CA SER A 41 -14.34 9.28 4.10
C SER A 41 -14.01 9.59 5.57
N LEU A 42 -14.80 9.08 6.52
CA LEU A 42 -14.52 9.25 7.95
C LEU A 42 -13.16 8.65 8.34
N ILE A 43 -12.84 7.44 7.87
CA ILE A 43 -11.54 6.80 8.14
C ILE A 43 -10.39 7.70 7.65
N ALA A 44 -10.50 8.25 6.43
CA ALA A 44 -9.45 9.09 5.86
C ALA A 44 -9.25 10.40 6.64
N GLU A 45 -10.32 11.02 7.15
CA GLU A 45 -10.21 12.21 7.98
C GLU A 45 -9.63 11.89 9.37
N LEU A 46 -10.07 10.80 10.02
CA LEU A 46 -9.52 10.36 11.32
C LEU A 46 -8.03 9.99 11.24
N GLU A 47 -7.59 9.39 10.13
CA GLU A 47 -6.17 9.06 9.92
C GLU A 47 -5.26 10.30 9.83
N ARG A 48 -5.82 11.45 9.44
CA ARG A 48 -5.12 12.73 9.29
C ARG A 48 -5.34 13.66 10.48
N ASP A 49 -6.27 13.33 11.36
CA ASP A 49 -6.68 14.20 12.45
C ASP A 49 -5.54 14.37 13.48
N PRO A 50 -5.15 15.62 13.82
CA PRO A 50 -4.09 15.88 14.79
C PRO A 50 -4.42 15.37 16.20
N ALA A 51 -5.70 15.14 16.53
CA ALA A 51 -6.14 14.74 17.85
C ALA A 51 -5.57 13.38 18.29
N THR A 52 -5.32 12.46 17.35
CA THR A 52 -4.70 11.17 17.69
C THR A 52 -3.28 11.39 18.24
N LEU A 53 -2.47 12.21 17.57
CA LEU A 53 -1.11 12.49 18.05
C LEU A 53 -1.13 13.29 19.35
N GLN A 54 -2.06 14.24 19.48
CA GLN A 54 -2.22 15.01 20.72
C GLN A 54 -2.60 14.11 21.90
N ALA A 55 -3.56 13.21 21.73
CA ALA A 55 -3.97 12.26 22.77
C ALA A 55 -2.82 11.32 23.19
N VAL A 56 -2.01 10.85 22.23
CA VAL A 56 -0.81 10.05 22.53
C VAL A 56 0.21 10.86 23.34
N ARG A 57 0.43 12.13 22.97
CA ARG A 57 1.31 13.03 23.72
C ARG A 57 0.82 13.23 25.15
N ASP A 58 -0.45 13.54 25.31
CA ASP A 58 -1.07 13.75 26.62
C ASP A 58 -0.96 12.49 27.50
N ALA A 59 -1.23 11.31 26.94
CA ALA A 59 -1.06 10.03 27.65
C ALA A 59 0.40 9.80 28.08
N THR A 60 1.37 9.99 27.18
CA THR A 60 2.79 9.83 27.53
C THR A 60 3.27 10.86 28.55
N ALA A 61 2.74 12.09 28.51
CA ALA A 61 3.03 13.14 29.49
C ALA A 61 2.40 12.83 30.86
N ALA A 62 1.26 12.16 30.88
CA ALA A 62 0.64 11.62 32.10
C ALA A 62 1.35 10.39 32.68
N GLY A 63 2.39 9.87 31.99
CA GLY A 63 3.18 8.73 32.44
C GLY A 63 2.70 7.38 31.92
N GLU A 64 1.75 7.35 30.98
CA GLU A 64 1.29 6.10 30.37
C GLU A 64 2.39 5.40 29.59
N SER A 65 2.36 4.07 29.65
CA SER A 65 3.32 3.24 28.93
C SER A 65 3.01 3.18 27.44
N TRP A 66 4.05 2.96 26.63
CA TRP A 66 3.87 2.69 25.19
C TRP A 66 3.09 1.40 24.91
N ASP A 67 3.04 0.46 25.86
CA ASP A 67 2.24 -0.75 25.74
C ASP A 67 0.75 -0.42 25.87
N ALA A 68 0.38 0.42 26.84
CA ALA A 68 -1.00 0.91 27.00
C ALA A 68 -1.47 1.75 25.80
N VAL A 69 -0.61 2.64 25.29
CA VAL A 69 -0.89 3.41 24.06
C VAL A 69 -1.11 2.48 22.87
N ALA A 70 -0.29 1.44 22.73
CA ALA A 70 -0.39 0.51 21.62
C ALA A 70 -1.64 -0.38 21.71
N GLU A 71 -2.00 -0.81 22.92
CA GLU A 71 -3.25 -1.52 23.21
C GLU A 71 -4.47 -0.68 22.83
N ALA A 72 -4.54 0.57 23.30
CA ALA A 72 -5.63 1.50 22.97
C ALA A 72 -5.75 1.76 21.46
N ALA A 73 -4.63 1.75 20.74
CA ALA A 73 -4.57 1.94 19.30
C ALA A 73 -4.75 0.65 18.48
N GLY A 74 -4.82 -0.53 19.13
CA GLY A 74 -4.91 -1.83 18.44
C GLY A 74 -3.69 -2.18 17.58
N ILE A 75 -2.50 -1.68 17.92
CA ILE A 75 -1.25 -1.93 17.18
C ILE A 75 -0.15 -2.49 18.09
N LYS A 76 0.96 -2.95 17.50
CA LYS A 76 2.11 -3.43 18.29
C LYS A 76 2.85 -2.25 18.95
N PRO A 77 3.44 -2.42 20.16
CA PRO A 77 4.19 -1.36 20.85
C PRO A 77 5.31 -0.73 20.01
N ALA A 78 6.05 -1.55 19.26
CA ALA A 78 7.08 -1.07 18.34
C ALA A 78 6.51 -0.18 17.22
N ALA A 79 5.32 -0.50 16.71
CA ALA A 79 4.64 0.29 15.69
C ALA A 79 4.11 1.61 16.27
N ALA A 80 3.58 1.60 17.50
CA ALA A 80 3.16 2.82 18.20
C ALA A 80 4.33 3.80 18.39
N LYS A 81 5.45 3.30 18.94
CA LYS A 81 6.69 4.08 19.07
C LYS A 81 7.16 4.61 17.71
N TRP A 82 7.24 3.74 16.70
CA TRP A 82 7.66 4.16 15.36
C TRP A 82 6.75 5.23 14.75
N ARG A 83 5.45 5.22 15.06
CA ARG A 83 4.47 6.17 14.52
C ARG A 83 4.47 7.51 15.24
N TRP A 84 4.61 7.51 16.56
CA TRP A 84 4.31 8.69 17.39
C TRP A 84 5.42 9.14 18.35
N GLN A 85 6.50 8.38 18.49
CA GLN A 85 7.61 8.81 19.34
C GLN A 85 8.37 9.97 18.68
N GLY A 86 8.62 11.02 19.47
CA GLY A 86 9.42 12.18 19.08
C GLY A 86 8.60 13.44 18.79
N THR A 87 9.29 14.47 18.35
CA THR A 87 8.75 15.75 17.90
C THR A 87 8.06 15.62 16.53
N ASP A 88 7.24 16.61 16.16
CA ASP A 88 6.60 16.64 14.83
C ASP A 88 7.63 16.59 13.70
N ALA A 89 8.75 17.32 13.85
CA ALA A 89 9.84 17.32 12.87
C ALA A 89 10.47 15.93 12.70
N GLU A 90 10.69 15.20 13.80
CA GLU A 90 11.24 13.83 13.75
C GLU A 90 10.26 12.84 13.12
N ILE A 91 8.96 12.97 13.44
CA ILE A 91 7.91 12.13 12.85
C ILE A 91 7.82 12.39 11.34
N ILE A 92 7.76 13.66 10.91
CA ILE A 92 7.73 14.03 9.49
C ILE A 92 8.97 13.50 8.76
N ALA A 93 10.16 13.72 9.31
CA ALA A 93 11.41 13.25 8.71
C ALA A 93 11.42 11.72 8.56
N ARG A 94 10.90 10.98 9.53
CA ARG A 94 10.78 9.51 9.49
C ARG A 94 9.82 9.05 8.40
N LEU A 95 8.65 9.69 8.27
CA LEU A 95 7.66 9.38 7.24
C LEU A 95 8.20 9.70 5.84
N GLU A 96 8.90 10.82 5.67
CA GLU A 96 9.56 11.18 4.42
C GLU A 96 10.66 10.20 4.04
N ALA A 97 11.51 9.79 4.99
CA ALA A 97 12.53 8.76 4.77
C ALA A 97 11.90 7.42 4.36
N GLY A 98 10.74 7.08 4.94
CA GLY A 98 9.92 5.95 4.51
C GLY A 98 9.49 6.06 3.04
N ARG A 99 8.88 7.19 2.65
CA ARG A 99 8.45 7.45 1.26
C ARG A 99 9.61 7.43 0.26
N LYS A 100 10.77 8.00 0.62
CA LYS A 100 11.97 7.98 -0.22
C LYS A 100 12.47 6.55 -0.47
N ARG A 101 12.33 5.65 0.51
CA ARG A 101 12.69 4.22 0.34
C ARG A 101 11.71 3.48 -0.56
N SER A 102 10.41 3.73 -0.47
CA SER A 102 9.40 3.08 -1.32
C SER A 102 9.41 3.59 -2.77
N ALA A 103 9.80 4.85 -2.98
CA ALA A 103 9.91 5.47 -4.31
C ALA A 103 11.23 5.16 -5.04
N ARG A 104 12.16 4.43 -4.41
CA ARG A 104 13.42 4.07 -5.05
C ARG A 104 13.13 3.15 -6.25
N PRO A 105 13.58 3.50 -7.47
CA PRO A 105 13.49 2.59 -8.61
C PRO A 105 14.04 1.23 -8.21
N SER A 106 13.34 0.17 -8.65
CA SER A 106 13.77 -1.21 -8.38
C SER A 106 15.26 -1.34 -8.73
N SER A 107 16.06 -1.86 -7.80
CA SER A 107 17.49 -2.15 -8.00
C SER A 107 17.74 -3.33 -8.95
N ARG A 108 16.71 -3.75 -9.70
CA ARG A 108 16.84 -4.72 -10.78
C ARG A 108 17.68 -4.09 -11.88
N PRO A 109 18.81 -4.71 -12.23
CA PRO A 109 19.57 -4.27 -13.38
C PRO A 109 18.72 -4.42 -14.64
N THR A 110 18.60 -3.36 -15.43
CA THR A 110 17.83 -3.33 -16.68
C THR A 110 18.58 -4.00 -17.83
N ASP A 111 19.91 -4.08 -17.73
CA ASP A 111 20.79 -4.50 -18.83
C ASP A 111 21.12 -5.99 -18.81
N LEU A 112 20.33 -6.80 -18.11
CA LEU A 112 20.51 -8.26 -18.13
C LEU A 112 19.91 -8.85 -19.43
N PRO A 113 20.51 -9.89 -20.02
CA PRO A 113 19.95 -10.52 -21.20
C PRO A 113 18.58 -11.16 -20.90
N GLY A 114 17.70 -11.18 -21.91
CA GLY A 114 16.34 -11.71 -21.78
C GLY A 114 15.39 -10.85 -20.93
N HIS A 115 14.17 -11.33 -20.72
CA HIS A 115 13.11 -10.65 -19.98
C HIS A 115 12.95 -11.24 -18.57
N SER A 116 12.57 -10.44 -17.58
CA SER A 116 12.01 -11.00 -16.34
C SER A 116 10.70 -11.73 -16.65
N VAL A 117 10.26 -12.62 -15.74
CA VAL A 117 8.98 -13.32 -15.89
C VAL A 117 7.80 -12.35 -16.05
N ALA A 118 7.84 -11.21 -15.35
CA ALA A 118 6.80 -10.18 -15.45
C ALA A 118 6.80 -9.50 -16.83
N GLU A 119 7.97 -9.10 -17.32
CA GLU A 119 8.12 -8.50 -18.65
C GLU A 119 7.74 -9.50 -19.76
N ALA A 120 8.09 -10.78 -19.61
CA ALA A 120 7.68 -11.83 -20.54
C ALA A 120 6.15 -12.06 -20.51
N ALA A 121 5.54 -12.02 -19.33
CA ALA A 121 4.09 -12.16 -19.18
C ALA A 121 3.33 -11.02 -19.86
N GLU A 122 3.81 -9.79 -19.67
CA GLU A 122 3.27 -8.60 -20.32
C GLU A 122 3.41 -8.68 -21.85
N LYS A 123 4.60 -9.03 -22.36
CA LYS A 123 4.84 -9.18 -23.79
C LYS A 123 4.01 -10.28 -24.45
N LEU A 124 3.75 -11.38 -23.72
CA LEU A 124 2.96 -12.51 -24.20
C LEU A 124 1.44 -12.34 -23.94
N GLY A 125 1.01 -11.30 -23.23
CA GLY A 125 -0.38 -11.11 -22.84
C GLY A 125 -0.93 -12.21 -21.92
N VAL A 126 -0.09 -12.84 -21.11
CA VAL A 126 -0.46 -13.94 -20.21
C VAL A 126 -0.10 -13.63 -18.75
N SER A 127 -0.54 -14.48 -17.82
CA SER A 127 -0.11 -14.36 -16.42
C SER A 127 1.34 -14.84 -16.21
N ALA A 128 2.01 -14.34 -15.18
CA ALA A 128 3.33 -14.82 -14.78
C ALA A 128 3.37 -16.34 -14.52
N GLN A 129 2.26 -16.89 -14.00
CA GLN A 129 2.13 -18.32 -13.78
C GLN A 129 2.09 -19.12 -15.09
N ALA A 130 1.45 -18.58 -16.13
CA ALA A 130 1.47 -19.18 -17.46
C ALA A 130 2.89 -19.21 -18.05
N VAL A 131 3.69 -18.15 -17.83
CA VAL A 131 5.10 -18.12 -18.23
C VAL A 131 5.91 -19.21 -17.51
N TYR A 132 5.75 -19.36 -16.19
CA TYR A 132 6.42 -20.45 -15.45
C TYR A 132 6.04 -21.83 -15.99
N LEU A 133 4.76 -22.03 -16.32
CA LEU A 133 4.26 -23.27 -16.87
C LEU A 133 4.86 -23.53 -18.27
N GLN A 134 4.95 -22.52 -19.13
CA GLN A 134 5.58 -22.65 -20.45
C GLN A 134 7.08 -22.97 -20.34
N VAL A 135 7.80 -22.35 -19.40
CA VAL A 135 9.21 -22.70 -19.11
C VAL A 135 9.33 -24.15 -18.63
N SER A 136 8.48 -24.58 -17.70
CA SER A 136 8.52 -25.97 -17.18
C SER A 136 8.21 -27.02 -18.26
N ARG A 137 7.41 -26.64 -19.27
CA ARG A 137 7.05 -27.47 -20.42
C ARG A 137 8.07 -27.40 -21.56
N GLY A 138 9.20 -26.71 -21.35
CA GLY A 138 10.24 -26.52 -22.36
C GLY A 138 9.83 -25.64 -23.54
N LYS A 139 8.70 -24.92 -23.45
CA LYS A 139 8.21 -24.03 -24.53
C LYS A 139 8.90 -22.66 -24.53
N LEU A 140 9.45 -22.25 -23.38
CA LEU A 140 10.24 -21.04 -23.25
C LEU A 140 11.57 -21.38 -22.60
N ARG A 141 12.65 -20.80 -23.11
CA ARG A 141 13.97 -20.90 -22.48
C ARG A 141 14.03 -19.93 -21.31
N ALA A 142 14.50 -20.40 -20.16
CA ALA A 142 14.79 -19.54 -19.03
C ALA A 142 16.15 -19.89 -18.41
N GLU A 143 16.93 -18.85 -18.12
CA GLU A 143 18.24 -18.97 -17.50
C GLU A 143 18.31 -18.15 -16.22
N THR A 144 19.21 -18.55 -15.33
CA THR A 144 19.51 -17.77 -14.13
C THR A 144 20.81 -17.01 -14.35
N VAL A 145 20.73 -15.70 -14.47
CA VAL A 145 21.89 -14.83 -14.56
C VAL A 145 22.34 -14.45 -13.15
N GLN A 146 23.60 -14.69 -12.84
CA GLN A 146 24.22 -14.29 -11.58
C GLN A 146 25.08 -13.04 -11.79
N LEU A 147 24.86 -12.00 -10.99
CA LEU A 147 25.70 -10.80 -11.00
C LEU A 147 26.98 -10.99 -10.18
N PRO A 148 28.01 -10.15 -10.39
CA PRO A 148 29.24 -10.16 -9.59
C PRO A 148 29.01 -9.96 -8.09
N ASP A 149 27.92 -9.31 -7.69
CA ASP A 149 27.51 -9.11 -6.29
C ASP A 149 26.77 -10.33 -5.69
N GLY A 150 26.67 -11.43 -6.44
CA GLY A 150 26.05 -12.68 -6.00
C GLY A 150 24.53 -12.75 -6.21
N ARG A 151 23.86 -11.66 -6.61
CA ARG A 151 22.42 -11.68 -6.90
C ARG A 151 22.10 -12.54 -8.11
N LYS A 152 21.01 -13.31 -8.03
CA LYS A 152 20.55 -14.20 -9.11
C LYS A 152 19.19 -13.75 -9.64
N TYR A 153 19.06 -13.66 -10.96
CA TYR A 153 17.83 -13.24 -11.62
C TYR A 153 17.42 -14.27 -12.67
N LYS A 154 16.15 -14.66 -12.66
CA LYS A 154 15.58 -15.52 -13.71
C LYS A 154 15.25 -14.67 -14.93
N ARG A 155 15.77 -15.05 -16.09
CA ARG A 155 15.58 -14.39 -17.38
C ARG A 155 14.97 -15.37 -18.38
N VAL A 156 13.85 -14.98 -18.95
CA VAL A 156 13.07 -15.70 -19.96
C VAL A 156 13.44 -15.14 -21.32
N PHE A 157 13.76 -16.03 -22.25
CA PHE A 157 14.06 -15.69 -23.62
C PHE A 157 12.84 -16.06 -24.46
N LEU A 158 12.27 -15.04 -25.09
CA LEU A 158 11.21 -15.18 -26.06
C LEU A 158 11.91 -15.36 -27.40
N ASP A 159 12.30 -16.59 -27.73
CA ASP A 159 12.70 -16.90 -29.10
C ASP A 159 11.42 -16.76 -29.97
N ASP A 160 11.54 -16.31 -31.23
CA ASP A 160 10.45 -15.98 -32.19
C ASP A 160 9.54 -17.18 -32.56
N ALA A 161 8.97 -17.87 -31.57
CA ALA A 161 8.05 -18.97 -31.73
C ALA A 161 6.64 -18.50 -31.39
N ALA A 162 6.07 -17.72 -32.32
CA ALA A 162 4.67 -17.75 -32.76
C ALA A 162 4.25 -16.37 -33.31
N GLN A 163 4.54 -16.10 -34.58
CA GLN A 163 3.64 -15.24 -35.36
C GLN A 163 2.33 -16.02 -35.57
N PRO A 164 1.16 -15.44 -35.22
CA PRO A 164 -0.12 -16.10 -35.47
C PRO A 164 -0.53 -15.94 -36.94
N GLY A 165 -0.63 -17.06 -37.66
CA GLY A 165 -1.52 -17.26 -38.80
C GLY A 165 -1.15 -16.59 -40.12
N GLU A 166 -0.30 -17.22 -40.92
CA GLU A 166 -0.42 -17.17 -42.38
C GLU A 166 -1.06 -18.49 -42.85
N GLU A 167 -2.30 -18.40 -43.33
CA GLU A 167 -2.95 -19.48 -44.07
C GLU A 167 -2.19 -19.73 -45.39
N PRO A 168 -1.92 -20.98 -45.78
CA PRO A 168 -1.33 -21.24 -47.08
C PRO A 168 -2.38 -21.00 -48.17
N ALA A 169 -2.09 -20.07 -49.08
CA ALA A 169 -2.78 -19.94 -50.34
C ALA A 169 -2.63 -21.25 -51.14
N GLY A 170 -3.72 -22.02 -51.19
CA GLY A 170 -3.88 -23.19 -52.04
C GLY A 170 -4.19 -22.77 -53.48
N GLN A 171 -3.44 -23.40 -54.38
CA GLN A 171 -3.48 -23.39 -55.85
C GLN A 171 -4.87 -23.39 -56.49
#